data_AF-A0A1C5ZP13-F1
#
_entry.id   AF-A0A1C5ZP13-F1
#
_cell.length_a   1.000
_cell.length_b   1.000
_cell.length_c   1.000
_cell.angle_alpha   90.00
_cell.angle_beta   90.00
_cell.angle_gamma   90.00
#
_symmetry.space_group_name_H-M   'P 1'
#
loop_
_entity.id
_entity.type
_entity.pdbx_description
1 polymer ?
#
loop_
_entity_poly.entity_id
_entity_poly.type
_entity_poly.pdbx_seq_one_letter_code
_entity_poly.pdbx_strand_id
1 'polypeptide(L)'
;MPRRKQLTFHIQDLRCAGHIIEELSKLPQLANFDMNSIELIIKENRPAPKIIKKDIDILIDRLQRGFSANKHTVTQLNRCYLITNVHLAKWMKTTQASVNKWIKDGLIKSSKKSFTNLEFFDIDEVIDQLRKQKQ
;
A
#
# COMPACT_ATOMS: atom_id res chain seq x y z
N MET A 1 4.76 -5.08 14.29
CA MET A 1 5.13 -4.99 12.86
C MET A 1 6.64 -5.18 12.74
N PRO A 2 7.17 -5.99 11.79
CA PRO A 2 8.62 -6.12 11.63
C PRO A 2 9.22 -4.81 11.12
N ARG A 3 10.16 -4.26 11.90
CA ARG A 3 10.88 -3.02 11.60
C ARG A 3 11.57 -3.18 10.24
N ARG A 4 11.41 -2.21 9.34
CA ARG A 4 12.13 -2.19 8.05
C ARG A 4 13.61 -2.14 8.36
N LYS A 5 14.43 -2.98 7.72
CA LYS A 5 15.88 -2.86 7.90
C LYS A 5 16.28 -1.46 7.46
N GLN A 6 17.09 -0.81 8.28
CA GLN A 6 17.60 0.53 8.03
C GLN A 6 19.10 0.49 8.26
N LEU A 7 19.83 1.18 7.40
CA LEU A 7 21.24 1.46 7.59
C LEU A 7 21.35 2.93 7.94
N THR A 8 22.10 3.22 8.98
CA THR A 8 22.41 4.58 9.43
C THR A 8 23.88 4.83 9.15
N PHE A 9 24.18 5.97 8.56
CA PHE A 9 25.54 6.44 8.29
C PHE A 9 25.71 7.82 8.89
N HIS A 10 26.87 8.09 9.48
CA HIS A 10 27.21 9.46 9.84
C HIS A 10 27.64 10.21 8.58
N ILE A 11 27.17 11.45 8.43
CA ILE A 11 27.52 12.23 7.24
C ILE A 11 29.02 12.47 7.13
N GLN A 12 29.72 12.53 8.27
CA GLN A 12 31.17 12.74 8.36
C GLN A 12 31.98 11.62 7.71
N ASP A 13 31.42 10.42 7.61
CA ASP A 13 32.07 9.28 6.95
C ASP A 13 32.06 9.43 5.41
N LEU A 14 31.34 10.43 4.86
CA LEU A 14 31.21 10.65 3.43
C LEU A 14 32.13 11.76 2.93
N ARG A 15 32.74 11.55 1.76
CA ARG A 15 33.59 12.56 1.11
C ARG A 15 32.84 13.86 0.74
N CYS A 16 31.52 13.77 0.59
CA CYS A 16 30.65 14.90 0.25
C CYS A 16 30.09 15.64 1.49
N ALA A 17 30.51 15.29 2.71
CA ALA A 17 29.97 15.87 3.94
C ALA A 17 29.96 17.40 3.92
N GLY A 18 31.07 18.01 3.51
CA GLY A 18 31.21 19.47 3.46
C GLY A 18 30.19 20.15 2.56
N HIS A 19 29.94 19.60 1.36
CA HIS A 19 28.96 20.16 0.43
C HIS A 19 27.53 20.07 0.98
N ILE A 20 27.18 18.94 1.59
CA ILE A 20 25.84 18.74 2.15
C ILE A 20 25.63 19.65 3.37
N ILE A 21 26.63 19.79 4.24
CA ILE A 21 26.56 20.69 5.40
C ILE A 21 26.41 22.15 4.95
N GLU A 22 27.13 22.57 3.90
CA GLU A 22 27.02 23.93 3.37
C GLU A 22 25.63 24.22 2.80
N GLU A 23 25.03 23.28 2.07
CA GLU A 23 23.65 23.40 1.58
C GLU A 23 22.64 23.46 2.73
N LEU A 24 22.78 22.60 3.73
CA LEU A 24 21.88 22.55 4.88
C LEU A 24 22.03 23.79 5.79
N SER A 25 23.22 24.38 5.87
CA SER A 25 23.48 25.59 6.68
C SER A 25 22.79 26.84 6.12
N LYS A 26 22.41 26.83 4.83
CA LYS A 26 21.64 27.92 4.19
C LYS A 26 20.16 27.89 4.61
N LEU A 27 19.71 26.83 5.27
CA LEU A 27 18.32 26.65 5.70
C LEU A 27 18.10 27.26 7.10
N PRO A 28 17.32 28.37 7.23
CA PRO A 28 17.15 29.06 8.50
C PRO A 28 16.48 28.19 9.59
N GLN A 29 15.68 27.19 9.20
CA GLN A 29 15.07 26.24 10.12
C GLN A 29 16.07 25.32 10.83
N LEU A 30 17.30 25.22 10.32
CA LEU A 30 18.37 24.39 10.89
C LEU A 30 19.39 25.21 11.71
N ALA A 31 19.18 26.53 11.90
CA ALA A 31 20.14 27.42 12.54
C ALA A 31 20.53 27.03 13.98
N ASN A 32 19.65 26.33 14.70
CA ASN A 32 19.88 25.88 16.07
C ASN A 32 20.23 24.38 16.17
N PHE A 33 20.49 23.70 15.05
CA PHE A 33 20.80 22.27 15.03
C PHE A 33 22.30 22.02 14.80
N ASP A 34 22.81 20.94 15.38
CA ASP A 34 24.21 20.54 15.21
C ASP A 34 24.43 19.83 13.86
N MET A 35 25.09 20.53 12.95
CA MET A 35 25.41 20.02 11.61
C MET A 35 26.43 18.88 11.61
N ASN A 36 27.18 18.68 12.70
CA ASN A 36 28.12 17.57 12.82
C ASN A 36 27.43 16.25 13.18
N SER A 37 26.21 16.31 13.69
CA SER A 37 25.43 15.15 14.16
C SER A 37 24.53 14.53 13.07
N ILE A 38 24.64 14.95 11.81
CA ILE A 38 23.73 14.51 10.75
C ILE A 38 23.90 13.01 10.48
N GLU A 39 22.78 12.30 10.54
CA GLU A 39 22.66 10.89 10.17
C GLU A 39 21.88 10.72 8.86
N LEU A 40 22.42 9.90 7.97
CA LEU A 40 21.76 9.48 6.74
C LEU A 40 21.15 8.09 6.95
N ILE A 41 19.84 8.01 6.83
CA ILE A 41 19.09 6.77 7.01
C ILE A 41 18.64 6.22 5.66
N ILE A 42 19.23 5.09 5.24
CA ILE A 42 18.78 4.35 4.06
C ILE A 42 17.89 3.20 4.51
N LYS A 43 16.63 3.23 4.08
CA LYS A 43 15.66 2.17 4.39
C LYS A 43 15.70 1.11 3.29
N GLU A 44 15.85 -0.16 3.67
CA GLU A 44 15.85 -1.33 2.76
C GLU A 44 14.76 -1.20 1.72
N ASN A 45 15.07 -1.25 0.42
CA ASN A 45 14.03 -1.26 -0.60
C ASN A 45 13.25 -2.58 -0.51
N ARG A 46 12.14 -2.59 0.23
CA ARG A 46 11.25 -3.73 0.22
C ARG A 46 10.69 -3.80 -1.19
N PRO A 47 10.85 -4.92 -1.92
CA PRO A 47 10.11 -5.09 -3.16
C PRO A 47 8.65 -4.80 -2.86
N ALA A 48 7.98 -4.07 -3.75
CA ALA A 48 6.54 -3.85 -3.67
C ALA A 48 5.90 -5.19 -3.29
N PRO A 49 5.04 -5.23 -2.27
CA PRO A 49 4.60 -6.50 -1.71
C PRO A 49 3.87 -7.28 -2.79
N LYS A 50 4.54 -8.28 -3.35
CA LYS A 50 3.95 -9.10 -4.40
C LYS A 50 3.12 -10.18 -3.74
N ILE A 51 1.84 -10.23 -4.08
CA ILE A 51 1.06 -11.45 -3.94
C ILE A 51 1.76 -12.50 -4.82
N ILE A 52 2.01 -13.70 -4.30
CA ILE A 52 2.69 -14.75 -5.06
C ILE A 52 1.88 -15.00 -6.34
N LYS A 53 2.53 -15.04 -7.52
CA LYS A 53 1.82 -15.11 -8.82
C LYS A 53 0.80 -16.25 -8.90
N LYS A 54 1.11 -17.42 -8.30
CA LYS A 54 0.20 -18.58 -8.23
C LYS A 54 -1.05 -18.32 -7.38
N ASP A 55 -0.96 -17.45 -6.39
CA ASP A 55 -2.08 -17.11 -5.52
C ASP A 55 -3.05 -16.13 -6.18
N ILE A 56 -2.59 -15.30 -7.13
CA ILE A 56 -3.42 -14.28 -7.79
C ILE A 56 -4.59 -14.92 -8.55
N ASP A 57 -4.34 -15.98 -9.33
CA ASP A 57 -5.41 -16.67 -10.07
C ASP A 57 -6.44 -17.27 -9.13
N ILE A 58 -5.96 -17.92 -8.07
CA ILE A 58 -6.82 -18.51 -7.05
C ILE A 58 -7.64 -17.43 -6.34
N LEU A 59 -7.05 -16.27 -6.06
CA LEU A 59 -7.75 -15.14 -5.43
C LEU A 59 -8.83 -14.56 -6.35
N ILE A 60 -8.53 -14.37 -7.63
CA ILE A 60 -9.50 -13.87 -8.63
C ILE A 60 -10.67 -14.84 -8.77
N ASP A 61 -10.38 -16.13 -8.96
CA ASP A 61 -11.40 -17.17 -9.10
C ASP A 61 -12.28 -17.29 -7.84
N ARG A 62 -11.67 -17.24 -6.65
CA ARG A 62 -12.43 -17.20 -5.38
C ARG A 62 -13.27 -15.94 -5.24
N LEU A 63 -12.74 -14.78 -5.61
CA LEU A 63 -13.43 -13.51 -5.55
C LEU A 63 -14.65 -13.50 -6.48
N GLN A 64 -14.49 -13.94 -7.72
CA GLN A 64 -15.57 -14.04 -8.70
C GLN A 64 -16.68 -14.99 -8.25
N ARG A 65 -16.32 -16.18 -7.75
CA ARG A 65 -17.29 -17.14 -7.21
C ARG A 65 -17.98 -16.60 -5.97
N GLY A 66 -17.22 -16.02 -5.05
CA GLY A 66 -17.75 -15.43 -3.81
C GLY A 66 -18.71 -14.28 -4.09
N PHE A 67 -18.37 -13.39 -5.01
CA PHE A 67 -19.26 -12.33 -5.44
C PHE A 67 -20.52 -12.87 -6.12
N SER A 68 -20.38 -13.79 -7.09
CA SER A 68 -21.54 -14.36 -7.81
C SER A 68 -22.53 -15.05 -6.87
N ALA A 69 -22.03 -15.77 -5.87
CA ALA A 69 -22.84 -16.46 -4.88
C ALA A 69 -23.52 -15.52 -3.86
N ASN A 70 -22.88 -14.39 -3.52
CA ASN A 70 -23.33 -13.51 -2.44
C ASN A 70 -23.83 -12.14 -2.93
N LYS A 71 -23.90 -11.89 -4.25
CA LYS A 71 -24.30 -10.57 -4.80
C LYS A 71 -25.65 -10.08 -4.30
N HIS A 72 -26.56 -11.00 -3.96
CA HIS A 72 -27.90 -10.68 -3.46
C HIS A 72 -27.92 -10.31 -1.97
N THR A 73 -26.87 -10.65 -1.22
CA THR A 73 -26.75 -10.32 0.22
C THR A 73 -26.04 -8.99 0.46
N VAL A 74 -25.48 -8.39 -0.58
CA VAL A 74 -24.72 -7.14 -0.49
C VAL A 74 -25.61 -5.97 -0.86
N THR A 75 -25.56 -4.91 -0.06
CA THR A 75 -26.30 -3.69 -0.32
C THR A 75 -25.92 -3.09 -1.68
N GLN A 76 -26.94 -2.81 -2.49
CA GLN A 76 -26.77 -2.16 -3.78
C GLN A 76 -27.28 -0.72 -3.70
N LEU A 77 -26.46 0.23 -4.16
CA LEU A 77 -26.81 1.65 -4.24
C LEU A 77 -26.45 2.17 -5.63
N ASN A 78 -27.41 2.79 -6.33
CA ASN A 78 -27.22 3.29 -7.70
C ASN A 78 -26.54 2.27 -8.63
N ARG A 79 -27.03 1.03 -8.61
CA ARG A 79 -26.49 -0.14 -9.36
C ARG A 79 -25.07 -0.57 -8.98
N CYS A 80 -24.46 0.04 -7.96
CA CYS A 80 -23.15 -0.33 -7.44
C CYS A 80 -23.29 -1.18 -6.18
N TYR A 81 -22.51 -2.26 -6.09
CA TYR A 81 -22.46 -3.10 -4.89
C TYR A 81 -21.51 -2.47 -3.87
N LEU A 82 -22.00 -2.24 -2.64
CA LEU A 82 -21.20 -1.66 -1.55
C LEU A 82 -20.33 -2.72 -0.89
N ILE A 83 -19.25 -3.06 -1.58
CA ILE A 83 -18.32 -4.11 -1.15
C ILE A 83 -17.25 -3.49 -0.27
N THR A 84 -17.01 -4.13 0.87
CA THR A 84 -16.03 -3.68 1.87
C THR A 84 -14.85 -4.64 1.93
N ASN A 85 -13.78 -4.24 2.64
CA ASN A 85 -12.64 -5.11 2.92
C ASN A 85 -13.01 -6.43 3.63
N VAL A 86 -14.10 -6.44 4.41
CA VAL A 86 -14.63 -7.66 5.06
C VAL A 86 -15.17 -8.64 4.03
N HIS A 87 -15.93 -8.14 3.05
CA HIS A 87 -16.45 -8.96 1.95
C HIS A 87 -15.31 -9.54 1.12
N LEU A 88 -14.34 -8.70 0.75
CA LEU A 88 -13.13 -9.11 0.03
C LEU A 88 -12.39 -10.22 0.78
N ALA A 89 -12.14 -10.05 2.08
CA ALA A 89 -11.47 -11.06 2.90
C ALA A 89 -12.22 -12.39 2.92
N LYS A 90 -13.54 -12.34 3.15
CA LYS A 90 -14.41 -13.53 3.20
C LYS A 90 -14.39 -14.29 1.87
N TRP A 91 -14.56 -13.59 0.75
CA TRP A 91 -14.67 -14.22 -0.56
C TRP A 91 -13.34 -14.75 -1.07
N MET A 92 -12.24 -14.03 -0.85
CA MET A 92 -10.90 -14.50 -1.21
C MET A 92 -10.35 -15.58 -0.27
N LYS A 93 -11.08 -15.92 0.81
CA LYS A 93 -10.64 -16.83 1.89
C LYS A 93 -9.30 -16.38 2.49
N THR A 94 -9.21 -15.11 2.84
CA THR A 94 -8.04 -14.49 3.49
C THR A 94 -8.48 -13.71 4.73
N THR A 95 -7.52 -13.16 5.46
CA THR A 95 -7.83 -12.33 6.63
C THR A 95 -8.09 -10.88 6.22
N GLN A 96 -8.92 -10.17 6.99
CA GLN A 96 -9.10 -8.73 6.80
C GLN A 96 -7.79 -7.95 6.98
N ALA A 97 -6.89 -8.44 7.85
CA ALA A 97 -5.55 -7.88 8.02
C ALA A 97 -4.71 -7.95 6.74
N SER A 98 -4.79 -9.06 6.00
CA SER A 98 -4.12 -9.21 4.70
C SER A 98 -4.67 -8.25 3.67
N VAL A 99 -6.01 -8.10 3.58
CA VAL A 99 -6.64 -7.14 2.67
C VAL A 99 -6.27 -5.70 3.03
N ASN A 100 -6.30 -5.34 4.31
CA ASN A 100 -5.88 -4.01 4.79
C ASN A 100 -4.40 -3.73 4.47
N LYS A 101 -3.55 -4.76 4.57
CA LYS A 101 -2.15 -4.65 4.16
C LYS A 101 -2.05 -4.40 2.66
N TRP A 102 -2.79 -5.11 1.81
CA TRP A 102 -2.81 -4.89 0.37
C TRP A 102 -3.30 -3.50 -0.02
N ILE A 103 -4.29 -2.96 0.71
CA ILE A 103 -4.77 -1.58 0.53
C ILE A 103 -3.68 -0.58 0.91
N LYS A 104 -3.08 -0.73 2.10
CA LYS A 104 -2.00 0.14 2.58
C LYS A 104 -0.79 0.13 1.65
N ASP A 105 -0.49 -1.04 1.10
CA ASP A 105 0.62 -1.24 0.20
C ASP A 105 0.29 -0.84 -1.26
N GLY A 106 -0.95 -0.39 -1.53
CA GLY A 106 -1.38 0.11 -2.83
C GLY A 106 -1.64 -0.96 -3.89
N LEU A 107 -1.69 -2.24 -3.51
CA LEU A 107 -1.96 -3.37 -4.41
C LEU A 107 -3.41 -3.41 -4.85
N ILE A 108 -4.31 -3.02 -3.95
CA ILE A 108 -5.75 -2.91 -4.20
C ILE A 108 -6.19 -1.53 -3.73
N LYS A 109 -7.02 -0.84 -4.51
CA LYS A 109 -7.56 0.49 -4.19
C LYS A 109 -9.08 0.44 -4.17
N SER A 110 -9.67 1.13 -3.21
CA SER A 110 -11.11 1.38 -3.19
C SER A 110 -11.49 2.36 -4.30
N SER A 111 -12.69 2.16 -4.83
CA SER A 111 -13.31 3.05 -5.79
C SER A 111 -14.01 4.17 -5.02
N LYS A 112 -13.79 5.42 -5.45
CA LYS A 112 -14.57 6.57 -4.98
C LYS A 112 -15.46 7.00 -6.13
N LYS A 113 -16.75 6.64 -6.08
CA LYS A 113 -17.72 7.18 -7.04
C LYS A 113 -18.32 8.47 -6.48
N SER A 114 -18.42 9.49 -7.33
CA SER A 114 -18.79 10.87 -6.99
C SER A 114 -20.17 11.03 -6.33
N PHE A 115 -21.05 10.03 -6.44
CA PHE A 115 -22.39 10.07 -5.85
C PHE A 115 -22.43 9.62 -4.38
N THR A 116 -21.35 9.07 -3.83
CA THR A 116 -21.26 8.66 -2.43
C THR A 116 -19.91 9.02 -1.83
N ASN A 117 -19.89 9.67 -0.67
CA ASN A 117 -18.68 9.82 0.15
C ASN A 117 -18.20 8.50 0.80
N LEU A 118 -18.75 7.37 0.36
CA LEU A 118 -18.44 6.04 0.87
C LEU A 118 -17.31 5.43 0.04
N GLU A 119 -16.33 4.85 0.74
CA GLU A 119 -15.30 4.03 0.12
C GLU A 119 -15.83 2.58 -0.02
N PHE A 120 -15.89 2.09 -1.25
CA PHE A 120 -16.26 0.70 -1.55
C PHE A 120 -15.31 0.12 -2.61
N PHE A 121 -15.40 -1.17 -2.85
CA PHE A 121 -14.59 -1.86 -3.83
C PHE A 121 -15.44 -2.31 -5.02
N ASP A 122 -15.10 -1.85 -6.22
CA ASP A 122 -15.66 -2.42 -7.44
C ASP A 122 -14.92 -3.74 -7.76
N ILE A 123 -15.65 -4.85 -7.93
CA ILE A 123 -15.01 -6.17 -8.11
C ILE A 123 -14.19 -6.22 -9.39
N ASP A 124 -14.69 -5.62 -10.47
CA ASP A 124 -14.01 -5.66 -11.74
C ASP A 124 -12.70 -4.86 -11.67
N GLU A 125 -12.73 -3.70 -11.00
CA GLU A 125 -11.50 -2.92 -10.72
C GLU A 125 -10.51 -3.69 -9.85
N VAL A 126 -10.99 -4.37 -8.79
CA VAL A 126 -10.13 -5.18 -7.91
C VAL A 126 -9.50 -6.34 -8.68
N ILE A 127 -10.25 -7.01 -9.56
CA ILE A 127 -9.73 -8.10 -10.40
C ILE A 127 -8.65 -7.57 -11.34
N ASP A 128 -8.87 -6.42 -11.99
CA ASP A 128 -7.88 -5.82 -12.88
C ASP A 128 -6.62 -5.36 -12.14
N GLN A 129 -6.77 -4.82 -10.92
CA GLN A 129 -5.65 -4.50 -10.05
C GLN A 129 -4.84 -5.74 -9.66
N LEU A 130 -5.52 -6.85 -9.32
CA LEU A 130 -4.88 -8.13 -9.02
C LEU A 130 -4.15 -8.71 -10.25
N ARG A 131 -4.75 -8.65 -11.44
CA ARG A 131 -4.11 -9.09 -12.70
C ARG A 131 -2.83 -8.32 -13.00
N LYS A 132 -2.81 -7.01 -12.75
CA LYS A 132 -1.61 -6.17 -12.91
C LYS A 132 -0.45 -6.60 -12.02
N GLN A 133 -0.72 -7.22 -10.86
CA GLN A 133 0.34 -7.75 -9.98
C GLN A 133 1.07 -8.98 -10.56
N LYS A 134 0.56 -9.58 -11.65
CA LYS A 134 1.23 -10.68 -12.35
C LYS A 134 2.35 -10.23 -13.26
N GLN A 135 2.33 -9.00 -13.77
CA GLN A 135 3.37 -8.45 -14.65
C GLN A 135 4.62 -8.17 -13.81
#